data_AF-A0A8H3EKB2-F1
#
_entry.id   AF-A0A8H3EKB2-F1
#
_cell.length_a   1.000
_cell.length_b   1.000
_cell.length_c   1.000
_cell.angle_alpha   90.00
_cell.angle_beta   90.00
_cell.angle_gamma   90.00
#
_symmetry.space_group_name_H-M   'P 1'
#
loop_
_entity.id
_entity.type
_entity.pdbx_description
1 polymer ?
#
loop_
_entity_poly.entity_id
_entity_poly.type
_entity_poly.pdbx_seq_one_letter_code
_entity_poly.pdbx_strand_id
1 'polypeptide(L)'
;MASYALLDQAEEDALHKSRLLNVEEKPFKRITKRLLSQASLIHAPPQLPPTPPPDASAADEEAAAHETSKQEQLEARRQWREDVLLDFTAFDSSIVRIQFLLTSNIKERERYTAGKLKIEAAAQAVKNNTADLRLQLEDARRQLALRKEYDVLAEKITSNRLLRPREDQHVNLAKLNAEIAELERESQGYAQTWAERRAQFGRIIDEGMEMRRQIRAEKEEVERREGMEGVDEGDEGDGASQRGRSSRASTPGGGTPSQSNPAQEMDVDLGRLVAEGHYTKREKSPLRSVQIVDEGKEEPAGRNEDTDMAEDGEVEPDGDGDAAPGDGLVAEEEKEEGEEDEDEAVNKDHMDIS
;
A
#
# COMPACT_ATOMS: atom_id res chain seq x y z
N MET A 1 -22.98 9.03 -28.29
CA MET A 1 -23.01 7.60 -27.95
C MET A 1 -24.31 7.03 -28.48
N ALA A 2 -24.28 6.05 -29.37
CA ALA A 2 -25.51 5.48 -29.92
C ALA A 2 -26.32 4.84 -28.78
N SER A 3 -27.55 5.29 -28.60
CA SER A 3 -28.48 4.69 -27.65
C SER A 3 -28.87 3.31 -28.16
N TYR A 4 -28.40 2.26 -27.51
CA TYR A 4 -28.88 0.89 -27.71
C TYR A 4 -30.29 0.77 -27.12
N ALA A 5 -31.26 1.37 -27.80
CA ALA A 5 -32.68 1.22 -27.51
C ALA A 5 -33.20 -0.06 -28.17
N LEU A 6 -34.26 -0.65 -27.61
CA LEU A 6 -35.00 -1.72 -28.26
C LEU A 6 -35.55 -1.20 -29.59
N LEU A 7 -35.36 -1.98 -30.66
CA LEU A 7 -35.86 -1.67 -32.00
C LEU A 7 -37.40 -1.68 -32.02
N ASP A 8 -38.01 -0.87 -32.87
CA ASP A 8 -39.46 -0.96 -33.11
C ASP A 8 -39.79 -2.25 -33.88
N GLN A 9 -41.00 -2.78 -33.72
CA GLN A 9 -41.42 -4.08 -34.27
C GLN A 9 -41.24 -4.13 -35.79
N ALA A 10 -41.51 -3.03 -36.49
CA ALA A 10 -41.35 -2.94 -37.93
C ALA A 10 -39.87 -3.05 -38.37
N GLU A 11 -38.96 -2.48 -37.58
CA GLU A 11 -37.52 -2.53 -37.82
C GLU A 11 -36.95 -3.92 -37.48
N GLU A 12 -37.46 -4.55 -36.41
CA GLU A 12 -37.11 -5.93 -36.04
C GLU A 12 -37.55 -6.92 -37.12
N ASP A 13 -38.78 -6.80 -37.64
CA ASP A 13 -39.28 -7.62 -38.75
C ASP A 13 -38.47 -7.42 -40.04
N ALA A 14 -38.03 -6.18 -40.33
CA ALA A 14 -37.16 -5.90 -41.47
C ALA A 14 -35.77 -6.55 -41.29
N LEU A 15 -35.24 -6.53 -40.07
CA LEU A 15 -33.98 -7.20 -39.73
C LEU A 15 -34.09 -8.72 -39.81
N HIS A 16 -35.23 -9.30 -39.43
CA HIS A 16 -35.49 -10.73 -39.59
C HIS A 16 -35.55 -11.14 -41.07
N LYS A 17 -36.15 -10.31 -41.93
CA LYS A 17 -36.17 -10.53 -43.38
C LYS A 17 -34.77 -10.46 -44.01
N SER A 18 -33.91 -9.55 -43.55
CA SER A 18 -32.54 -9.43 -44.05
C SER A 18 -31.59 -10.48 -43.47
N ARG A 19 -31.89 -11.04 -42.29
CA ARG A 19 -31.11 -12.11 -41.64
C ARG A 19 -31.27 -13.47 -42.28
N LEU A 20 -32.38 -13.74 -42.97
CA LEU A 20 -32.58 -15.04 -43.60
C LEU A 20 -31.54 -15.20 -44.72
N LEU A 21 -30.58 -16.10 -44.49
CA LEU A 21 -29.50 -16.31 -45.45
C LEU A 21 -30.07 -16.88 -46.75
N ASN A 22 -29.51 -16.48 -47.88
CA ASN A 22 -29.88 -17.04 -49.20
C ASN A 22 -29.83 -18.58 -49.23
N VAL A 23 -28.97 -19.18 -48.39
CA VAL A 23 -28.85 -20.65 -48.24
C VAL A 23 -30.10 -21.27 -47.62
N GLU A 24 -30.78 -20.56 -46.74
CA GLU A 24 -31.99 -21.00 -46.03
C GLU A 24 -33.26 -20.67 -46.83
N GLU A 25 -33.25 -19.56 -47.57
CA GLU A 25 -34.41 -19.13 -48.36
C GLU A 25 -34.57 -19.91 -49.68
N LYS A 26 -33.46 -20.30 -50.32
CA LYS A 26 -33.48 -20.98 -51.63
C LYS A 26 -34.23 -22.33 -51.62
N PRO A 27 -34.04 -23.24 -50.66
CA PRO A 27 -34.81 -24.49 -50.59
C PRO A 27 -36.31 -24.22 -50.45
N PHE A 28 -36.70 -23.28 -49.58
CA PHE A 28 -38.09 -22.90 -49.40
C PHE A 28 -38.73 -22.37 -50.69
N LYS A 29 -38.05 -21.45 -51.39
CA LYS A 29 -38.50 -20.92 -52.69
C LYS A 29 -38.61 -22.02 -53.76
N ARG A 30 -37.66 -22.95 -53.81
CA ARG A 30 -37.64 -24.06 -54.78
C ARG A 30 -38.79 -25.03 -54.56
N ILE A 31 -39.01 -25.48 -53.33
CA ILE A 31 -40.15 -26.34 -52.98
C ILE A 31 -41.47 -25.65 -53.31
N THR A 32 -41.62 -24.38 -52.90
CA THR A 32 -42.82 -23.58 -53.17
C THR A 32 -43.08 -23.48 -54.68
N LYS A 33 -42.07 -23.18 -55.49
CA LYS A 33 -42.20 -23.09 -56.94
C LYS A 33 -42.52 -24.46 -57.58
N ARG A 34 -41.88 -25.54 -57.15
CA ARG A 34 -42.09 -26.88 -57.75
C ARG A 34 -43.42 -27.51 -57.37
N LEU A 35 -43.94 -27.24 -56.17
CA LEU A 35 -45.19 -27.84 -55.69
C LEU A 35 -46.42 -26.96 -55.94
N LEU A 36 -46.31 -25.64 -55.78
CA LEU A 36 -47.46 -24.73 -55.80
C LEU A 36 -47.59 -23.94 -57.11
N SER A 37 -46.63 -24.02 -58.04
CA SER A 37 -46.81 -23.37 -59.34
C SER A 37 -47.81 -24.13 -60.21
N GLN A 38 -48.56 -23.38 -61.01
CA GLN A 38 -49.53 -23.95 -61.96
C GLN A 38 -48.88 -24.86 -63.01
N ALA A 39 -47.58 -24.72 -63.24
CA ALA A 39 -46.78 -25.56 -64.13
C ALA A 39 -46.30 -26.87 -63.45
N SER A 40 -46.68 -27.13 -62.21
CA SER A 40 -46.30 -28.35 -61.50
C SER A 40 -46.93 -29.59 -62.12
N LEU A 41 -46.16 -30.68 -62.21
CA LEU A 41 -46.62 -32.00 -62.64
C LEU A 41 -47.67 -32.62 -61.68
N ILE A 42 -47.95 -31.97 -60.54
CA ILE A 42 -49.09 -32.28 -59.66
C ILE A 42 -50.41 -31.92 -60.36
N HIS A 43 -50.44 -30.84 -61.13
CA HIS A 43 -51.65 -30.34 -61.80
C HIS A 43 -51.83 -30.92 -63.22
N ALA A 44 -50.83 -31.62 -63.75
CA ALA A 44 -50.86 -32.27 -65.07
C ALA A 44 -51.02 -33.80 -64.93
N PRO A 45 -52.24 -34.35 -65.09
CA PRO A 45 -52.43 -35.80 -65.11
C PRO A 45 -51.77 -36.42 -66.35
N PRO A 46 -51.28 -37.68 -66.28
CA PRO A 46 -50.70 -38.37 -67.42
C PRO A 46 -51.77 -38.49 -68.53
N GLN A 47 -51.41 -38.13 -69.76
CA GLN A 47 -52.32 -38.30 -70.89
C GLN A 47 -52.59 -39.79 -71.10
N LEU A 48 -53.85 -40.19 -70.96
CA LEU A 48 -54.31 -41.51 -71.38
C LEU A 48 -54.38 -41.53 -72.91
N PRO A 49 -54.04 -42.67 -73.54
CA PRO A 49 -54.16 -42.80 -74.99
C PRO A 49 -55.62 -42.59 -75.41
N PRO A 50 -55.86 -41.99 -76.59
CA PRO A 50 -57.20 -41.88 -77.13
C PRO A 50 -57.80 -43.27 -77.34
N THR A 51 -58.92 -43.54 -76.69
CA THR A 51 -59.83 -44.65 -77.04
C THR A 51 -60.85 -44.09 -78.02
N PRO A 52 -61.06 -44.61 -79.25
CA PRO A 52 -60.72 -45.93 -79.83
C PRO A 52 -59.43 -45.98 -80.69
N PRO A 53 -58.89 -47.18 -81.02
CA PRO A 53 -57.61 -47.33 -81.72
C PRO A 53 -57.66 -46.82 -83.17
N PRO A 54 -56.60 -46.14 -83.67
CA PRO A 54 -56.53 -45.64 -85.04
C PRO A 54 -56.40 -46.77 -86.08
N ASP A 55 -56.91 -46.52 -87.30
CA ASP A 55 -56.93 -47.48 -88.42
C ASP A 55 -55.52 -47.93 -88.85
N ALA A 56 -55.41 -49.22 -89.16
CA ALA A 56 -54.17 -50.02 -89.20
C ALA A 56 -53.13 -49.70 -90.29
N SER A 57 -53.17 -48.54 -90.97
CA SER A 57 -52.20 -48.19 -92.01
C SER A 57 -51.40 -46.89 -91.77
N ALA A 58 -51.74 -46.12 -90.73
CA ALA A 58 -50.92 -45.03 -90.19
C ALA A 58 -50.50 -45.28 -88.71
N ALA A 59 -50.94 -46.42 -88.16
CA ALA A 59 -50.92 -46.74 -86.74
C ALA A 59 -49.51 -47.01 -86.17
N ASP A 60 -48.55 -47.50 -86.95
CA ASP A 60 -47.25 -47.90 -86.40
C ASP A 60 -46.34 -46.69 -86.09
N GLU A 61 -46.34 -45.65 -86.92
CA GLU A 61 -45.55 -44.42 -86.67
C GLU A 61 -46.19 -43.54 -85.59
N GLU A 62 -47.52 -43.39 -85.61
CA GLU A 62 -48.26 -42.62 -84.60
C GLU A 62 -48.30 -43.32 -83.22
N ALA A 63 -48.39 -44.65 -83.17
CA ALA A 63 -48.30 -45.41 -81.92
C ALA A 63 -46.88 -45.35 -81.34
N ALA A 64 -45.84 -45.48 -82.18
CA ALA A 64 -44.45 -45.33 -81.73
C ALA A 64 -44.19 -43.91 -81.17
N ALA A 65 -44.70 -42.86 -81.83
CA ALA A 65 -44.60 -41.48 -81.33
C ALA A 65 -45.37 -41.23 -80.02
N HIS A 66 -46.51 -41.92 -79.84
CA HIS A 66 -47.27 -41.85 -78.59
C HIS A 66 -46.58 -42.62 -77.45
N GLU A 67 -45.92 -43.74 -77.76
CA GLU A 67 -45.12 -44.50 -76.79
C GLU A 67 -43.86 -43.73 -76.36
N THR A 68 -43.16 -43.07 -77.27
CA THR A 68 -42.01 -42.22 -76.93
C THR A 68 -42.42 -41.02 -76.07
N SER A 69 -43.49 -40.31 -76.43
CA SER A 69 -44.04 -39.20 -75.62
C SER A 69 -44.47 -39.66 -74.22
N LYS A 70 -45.06 -40.86 -74.10
CA LYS A 70 -45.40 -41.46 -72.80
C LYS A 70 -44.15 -41.80 -71.98
N GLN A 71 -43.11 -42.33 -72.61
CA GLN A 71 -41.84 -42.63 -71.97
C GLN A 71 -41.19 -41.36 -71.42
N GLU A 72 -41.15 -40.29 -72.24
CA GLU A 72 -40.63 -38.96 -71.86
C GLU A 72 -41.40 -38.36 -70.68
N GLN A 73 -42.74 -38.46 -70.68
CA GLN A 73 -43.57 -38.00 -69.55
C GLN A 73 -43.30 -38.78 -68.26
N LEU A 74 -43.05 -40.09 -68.35
CA LEU A 74 -42.72 -40.93 -67.20
C LEU A 74 -41.34 -40.60 -66.64
N GLU A 75 -40.36 -40.36 -67.51
CA GLU A 75 -39.00 -39.95 -67.14
C GLU A 75 -39.00 -38.55 -66.51
N ALA A 76 -39.69 -37.57 -67.10
CA ALA A 76 -39.86 -36.24 -66.52
C ALA A 76 -40.52 -36.30 -65.12
N ARG A 77 -41.48 -37.20 -64.92
CA ARG A 77 -42.12 -37.42 -63.61
C ARG A 77 -41.21 -38.15 -62.61
N ARG A 78 -40.26 -38.96 -63.07
CA ARG A 78 -39.22 -39.56 -62.20
C ARG A 78 -38.24 -38.48 -61.76
N GLN A 79 -37.67 -37.73 -62.70
CA GLN A 79 -36.76 -36.62 -62.43
C GLN A 79 -37.39 -35.57 -61.50
N TRP A 80 -38.65 -35.20 -61.75
CA TRP A 80 -39.36 -34.26 -60.86
C TRP A 80 -39.50 -34.78 -59.43
N ARG A 81 -39.75 -36.09 -59.23
CA ARG A 81 -39.81 -36.69 -57.90
C ARG A 81 -38.45 -36.66 -57.20
N GLU A 82 -37.39 -36.97 -57.92
CA GLU A 82 -36.01 -36.91 -57.41
C GLU A 82 -35.62 -35.49 -57.01
N ASP A 83 -35.92 -34.50 -57.87
CA ASP A 83 -35.70 -33.08 -57.60
C ASP A 83 -36.46 -32.59 -56.37
N VAL A 84 -37.73 -33.00 -56.22
CA VAL A 84 -38.55 -32.65 -55.05
C VAL A 84 -37.95 -33.24 -53.78
N LEU A 85 -37.52 -34.52 -53.81
CA LEU A 85 -36.84 -35.15 -52.67
C LEU A 85 -35.55 -34.40 -52.32
N LEU A 86 -34.74 -34.04 -53.30
CA LEU A 86 -33.50 -33.30 -53.07
C LEU A 86 -33.78 -31.92 -52.47
N ASP A 87 -34.78 -31.20 -52.95
CA ASP A 87 -35.15 -29.91 -52.38
C ASP A 87 -35.69 -30.04 -50.94
N PHE A 88 -36.45 -31.09 -50.60
CA PHE A 88 -36.87 -31.38 -49.21
C PHE A 88 -35.70 -31.72 -48.30
N THR A 89 -34.73 -32.52 -48.76
CA THR A 89 -33.52 -32.80 -47.96
C THR A 89 -32.71 -31.54 -47.69
N ALA A 90 -32.60 -30.64 -48.68
CA ALA A 90 -31.96 -29.34 -48.50
C ALA A 90 -32.74 -28.46 -47.52
N PHE A 91 -34.07 -28.51 -47.54
CA PHE A 91 -34.92 -27.78 -46.60
C PHE A 91 -34.77 -28.31 -45.16
N ASP A 92 -34.78 -29.63 -44.95
CA ASP A 92 -34.53 -30.24 -43.64
C ASP A 92 -33.17 -29.82 -43.08
N SER A 93 -32.12 -29.81 -43.92
CA SER A 93 -30.80 -29.34 -43.52
C SER A 93 -30.80 -27.88 -43.07
N SER A 94 -31.61 -27.02 -43.71
CA SER A 94 -31.76 -25.61 -43.34
C SER A 94 -32.47 -25.45 -42.00
N ILE A 95 -33.49 -26.26 -41.70
CA ILE A 95 -34.18 -26.25 -40.41
C ILE A 95 -33.22 -26.64 -39.29
N VAL A 96 -32.47 -27.73 -39.47
CA VAL A 96 -31.49 -28.20 -38.47
C VAL A 96 -30.45 -27.12 -38.19
N ARG A 97 -29.94 -26.45 -39.24
CA ARG A 97 -29.02 -25.32 -39.09
C ARG A 97 -29.62 -24.18 -38.28
N ILE A 98 -30.86 -23.77 -38.57
CA ILE A 98 -31.55 -22.70 -37.82
C ILE A 98 -31.69 -23.08 -36.34
N GLN A 99 -32.05 -24.34 -36.04
CA GLN A 99 -32.14 -24.82 -34.65
C GLN A 99 -30.78 -24.83 -33.94
N PHE A 100 -29.72 -25.24 -34.64
CA PHE A 100 -28.36 -25.17 -34.10
C PHE A 100 -27.94 -23.72 -33.82
N LEU A 101 -28.22 -22.80 -34.74
CA LEU A 101 -27.94 -21.38 -34.55
C LEU A 101 -28.73 -20.81 -33.37
N LEU A 102 -30.00 -21.17 -33.21
CA LEU A 102 -30.82 -20.73 -32.07
C LEU A 102 -30.22 -21.23 -30.74
N THR A 103 -29.94 -22.52 -30.63
CA THR A 103 -29.36 -23.10 -29.41
C THR A 103 -27.96 -22.55 -29.10
N SER A 104 -27.14 -22.31 -30.13
CA SER A 104 -25.84 -21.66 -29.98
C SER A 104 -25.99 -20.21 -29.49
N ASN A 105 -26.92 -19.44 -30.06
CA ASN A 105 -27.16 -18.06 -29.64
C ASN A 105 -27.68 -17.99 -28.20
N ILE A 106 -28.52 -18.92 -27.77
CA ILE A 106 -28.99 -18.99 -26.37
C ILE A 106 -27.81 -19.20 -25.43
N LYS A 107 -26.93 -20.17 -25.72
CA LYS A 107 -25.72 -20.42 -24.93
C LYS A 107 -24.78 -19.22 -24.90
N GLU A 108 -24.61 -18.53 -26.03
CA GLU A 108 -23.80 -17.32 -26.09
C GLU A 108 -24.40 -16.19 -25.25
N ARG A 109 -25.73 -16.00 -25.27
CA ARG A 109 -26.39 -15.03 -24.40
C ARG A 109 -26.20 -15.37 -22.92
N GLU A 110 -26.27 -16.65 -22.55
CA GLU A 110 -25.96 -17.10 -21.18
C GLU A 110 -24.49 -16.84 -20.80
N ARG A 111 -23.55 -17.03 -21.72
CA ARG A 111 -22.14 -16.68 -21.50
C ARG A 111 -21.98 -15.17 -21.30
N TYR A 112 -22.64 -14.35 -22.11
CA TYR A 112 -22.58 -12.89 -21.99
C TYR A 112 -23.23 -12.41 -20.69
N THR A 113 -24.35 -12.97 -20.26
CA THR A 113 -24.96 -12.60 -18.97
C THR A 113 -24.07 -12.99 -17.81
N ALA A 114 -23.49 -14.19 -17.82
CA ALA A 114 -22.51 -14.61 -16.82
C ALA A 114 -21.26 -13.72 -16.81
N GLY A 115 -20.74 -13.37 -17.99
CA GLY A 115 -19.61 -12.45 -18.16
C GLY A 115 -19.92 -11.06 -17.62
N LYS A 116 -21.09 -10.52 -17.93
CA LYS A 116 -21.58 -9.23 -17.42
C LYS A 116 -21.59 -9.22 -15.90
N LEU A 117 -22.18 -10.23 -15.26
CA LEU A 117 -22.23 -10.34 -13.79
C LEU A 117 -20.83 -10.37 -13.17
N LYS A 118 -19.87 -11.10 -13.78
CA LYS A 118 -18.48 -11.13 -13.32
C LYS A 118 -17.83 -9.75 -13.40
N ILE A 119 -18.02 -9.03 -14.50
CA ILE A 119 -17.46 -7.68 -14.69
C ILE A 119 -18.09 -6.70 -13.69
N GLU A 120 -19.41 -6.76 -13.49
CA GLU A 120 -20.10 -5.93 -12.50
C GLU A 120 -19.60 -6.21 -11.08
N ALA A 121 -19.43 -7.48 -10.71
CA ALA A 121 -18.87 -7.86 -9.42
C ALA A 121 -17.44 -7.37 -9.24
N ALA A 122 -16.58 -7.52 -10.26
CA ALA A 122 -15.21 -7.02 -10.23
C ALA A 122 -15.15 -5.49 -10.11
N ALA A 123 -15.98 -4.78 -10.88
CA ALA A 123 -16.08 -3.32 -10.80
C ALA A 123 -16.52 -2.86 -9.41
N GLN A 124 -17.49 -3.56 -8.80
CA GLN A 124 -17.91 -3.25 -7.43
C GLN A 124 -16.82 -3.55 -6.41
N ALA A 125 -16.08 -4.65 -6.56
CA ALA A 125 -14.95 -4.98 -5.70
C ALA A 125 -13.85 -3.91 -5.76
N VAL A 126 -13.52 -3.41 -6.97
CA VAL A 126 -12.56 -2.32 -7.15
C VAL A 126 -13.05 -1.02 -6.48
N LYS A 127 -14.34 -0.68 -6.61
CA LYS A 127 -14.91 0.49 -5.92
C LYS A 127 -14.78 0.38 -4.40
N ASN A 128 -15.13 -0.77 -3.84
CA ASN A 128 -15.03 -1.03 -2.41
C ASN A 128 -13.57 -0.95 -1.93
N ASN A 129 -12.65 -1.62 -2.63
CA ASN A 129 -11.22 -1.57 -2.32
C ASN A 129 -10.67 -0.14 -2.38
N THR A 130 -11.07 0.64 -3.37
CA THR A 130 -10.65 2.05 -3.49
C THR A 130 -11.19 2.89 -2.33
N ALA A 131 -12.40 2.61 -1.84
CA ALA A 131 -12.94 3.29 -0.66
C ALA A 131 -12.13 2.92 0.60
N ASP A 132 -11.81 1.65 0.80
CA ASP A 132 -10.99 1.19 1.93
C ASP A 132 -9.58 1.80 1.90
N LEU A 133 -8.95 1.86 0.73
CA LEU A 133 -7.65 2.49 0.55
C LEU A 133 -7.68 3.99 0.87
N ARG A 134 -8.78 4.70 0.56
CA ARG A 134 -8.94 6.11 0.96
C ARG A 134 -8.98 6.27 2.48
N LEU A 135 -9.71 5.40 3.17
CA LEU A 135 -9.76 5.40 4.64
C LEU A 135 -8.38 5.13 5.25
N GLN A 136 -7.67 4.11 4.75
CA GLN A 136 -6.32 3.80 5.21
C GLN A 136 -5.35 4.96 4.98
N LEU A 137 -5.49 5.66 3.86
CA LEU A 137 -4.68 6.82 3.53
C LEU A 137 -4.96 7.99 4.49
N GLU A 138 -6.22 8.24 4.83
CA GLU A 138 -6.58 9.24 5.84
C GLU A 138 -6.02 8.90 7.22
N ASP A 139 -6.11 7.64 7.64
CA ASP A 139 -5.53 7.15 8.90
C ASP A 139 -4.00 7.34 8.91
N ALA A 140 -3.32 6.97 7.83
CA ALA A 140 -1.87 7.13 7.68
C ALA A 140 -1.46 8.61 7.71
N ARG A 141 -2.24 9.50 7.07
CA ARG A 141 -2.02 10.95 7.14
C ARG A 141 -2.16 11.49 8.56
N ARG A 142 -3.17 11.03 9.30
CA ARG A 142 -3.36 11.40 10.73
C ARG A 142 -2.19 10.93 11.59
N GLN A 143 -1.71 9.70 11.41
CA GLN A 143 -0.53 9.20 12.13
C GLN A 143 0.74 9.97 11.78
N LEU A 144 0.93 10.32 10.50
CA LEU A 144 2.07 11.12 10.06
C LEU A 144 2.04 12.53 10.68
N ALA A 145 0.87 13.16 10.78
CA ALA A 145 0.71 14.44 11.47
C ALA A 145 1.11 14.33 12.95
N LEU A 146 0.65 13.31 13.66
CA LEU A 146 1.04 13.05 15.05
C LEU A 146 2.55 12.83 15.21
N ARG A 147 3.17 12.06 14.31
CA ARG A 147 4.63 11.85 14.33
C ARG A 147 5.39 13.15 14.14
N LYS A 148 4.98 14.01 13.21
CA LYS A 148 5.56 15.34 13.04
C LYS A 148 5.44 16.20 14.29
N GLU A 149 4.30 16.14 14.99
CA GLU A 149 4.13 16.84 16.26
C GLU A 149 5.09 16.30 17.34
N TYR A 150 5.26 14.98 17.42
CA TYR A 150 6.25 14.38 18.31
C TYR A 150 7.68 14.75 17.95
N ASP A 151 8.02 14.80 16.66
CA ASP A 151 9.35 15.24 16.20
C ASP A 151 9.61 16.69 16.62
N VAL A 152 8.63 17.59 16.43
CA VAL A 152 8.72 18.99 16.89
C VAL A 152 8.91 19.07 18.41
N LEU A 153 8.20 18.25 19.19
CA LEU A 153 8.37 18.20 20.64
C LEU A 153 9.74 17.63 21.03
N ALA A 154 10.21 16.60 20.34
CA ALA A 154 11.51 16.01 20.56
C ALA A 154 12.62 17.01 20.26
N GLU A 155 12.55 17.74 19.14
CA GLU A 155 13.47 18.83 18.80
C GLU A 155 13.47 19.92 19.88
N LYS A 156 12.31 20.34 20.39
CA LYS A 156 12.24 21.33 21.49
C LYS A 156 12.94 20.84 22.76
N ILE A 157 12.82 19.56 23.07
CA ILE A 157 13.44 18.96 24.27
C ILE A 157 14.95 18.80 24.07
N THR A 158 15.39 18.34 22.89
CA THR A 158 16.81 18.03 22.62
C THR A 158 17.63 19.25 22.22
N SER A 159 17.04 20.26 21.57
CA SER A 159 17.73 21.50 21.19
C SER A 159 17.88 22.51 22.33
N ASN A 160 17.09 22.37 23.40
CA ASN A 160 17.19 23.28 24.54
C ASN A 160 18.44 22.94 25.37
N ARG A 161 19.51 23.72 25.16
CA ARG A 161 20.79 23.61 25.88
C ARG A 161 20.66 23.74 27.41
N LEU A 162 19.56 24.31 27.93
CA LEU A 162 19.31 24.40 29.37
C LEU A 162 18.80 23.07 29.95
N LEU A 163 18.20 22.20 29.13
CA LEU A 163 17.77 20.87 29.53
C LEU A 163 18.95 19.91 29.39
N ARG A 164 19.55 19.52 30.52
CA ARG A 164 20.59 18.48 30.52
C ARG A 164 19.98 17.11 30.22
N PRO A 165 20.69 16.19 29.55
CA PRO A 165 20.26 14.80 29.43
C PRO A 165 19.94 14.16 30.77
N ARG A 166 18.96 13.25 30.81
CA ARG A 166 18.53 12.60 32.08
C ARG A 166 19.65 11.83 32.76
N GLU A 167 20.49 11.14 32.00
CA GLU A 167 21.63 10.38 32.53
C GLU A 167 22.61 11.30 33.30
N ASP A 168 22.96 12.45 32.72
CA ASP A 168 23.83 13.43 33.37
C ASP A 168 23.20 14.00 34.64
N GLN A 169 21.88 14.22 34.64
CA GLN A 169 21.15 14.66 35.83
C GLN A 169 21.22 13.58 36.93
N HIS A 170 21.06 12.30 36.60
CA HIS A 170 21.16 11.20 37.56
C HIS A 170 22.56 11.10 38.18
N VAL A 171 23.61 11.24 37.38
CA VAL A 171 25.00 11.25 37.88
C VAL A 171 25.25 12.44 38.82
N ASN A 172 24.78 13.63 38.44
CA ASN A 172 24.91 14.82 39.29
C ASN A 172 24.13 14.68 40.61
N LEU A 173 22.91 14.14 40.58
CA LEU A 173 22.13 13.86 41.78
C LEU A 173 22.83 12.83 42.68
N ALA A 174 23.39 11.76 42.11
CA ALA A 174 24.13 10.77 42.86
C ALA A 174 25.37 11.39 43.55
N LYS A 175 26.09 12.27 42.84
CA LYS A 175 27.24 12.99 43.40
C LYS A 175 26.84 13.91 44.55
N LEU A 176 25.79 14.72 44.38
CA LEU A 176 25.30 15.62 45.42
C LEU A 176 24.81 14.84 46.66
N ASN A 177 24.12 13.72 46.46
CA ASN A 177 23.71 12.87 47.57
C ASN A 177 24.90 12.26 48.32
N ALA A 178 25.97 11.88 47.61
CA ALA A 178 27.20 11.39 48.25
C ALA A 178 27.89 12.49 49.08
N GLU A 179 27.95 13.71 48.54
CA GLU A 179 28.51 14.88 49.24
C GLU A 179 27.67 15.26 50.48
N ILE A 180 26.34 15.24 50.38
CA ILE A 180 25.45 15.43 51.53
C ILE A 180 25.72 14.38 52.61
N ALA A 181 25.81 13.10 52.24
CA ALA A 181 26.09 12.03 53.18
C ALA A 181 27.48 12.16 53.84
N GLU A 182 28.45 12.74 53.13
CA GLU A 182 29.77 13.05 53.68
C GLU A 182 29.72 14.21 54.68
N LEU A 183 29.08 15.32 54.31
CA LEU A 183 28.88 16.46 55.21
C LEU A 183 28.07 16.09 56.46
N GLU A 184 27.06 15.22 56.32
CA GLU A 184 26.32 14.69 57.46
C GLU A 184 27.24 13.90 58.41
N ARG A 185 28.12 13.04 57.87
CA ARG A 185 29.11 12.29 58.66
C ARG A 185 30.11 13.21 59.34
N GLU A 186 30.61 14.23 58.63
CA GLU A 186 31.49 15.24 59.20
C GLU A 186 30.79 16.02 60.32
N SER A 187 29.53 16.43 60.12
CA SER A 187 28.75 17.13 61.15
C SER A 187 28.57 16.27 62.40
N GLN A 188 28.35 14.96 62.24
CA GLN A 188 28.27 14.01 63.35
C GLN A 188 29.62 13.88 64.05
N GLY A 189 30.73 13.83 63.31
CA GLY A 189 32.09 13.86 63.88
C GLY A 189 32.38 15.15 64.66
N TYR A 190 32.01 16.31 64.13
CA TYR A 190 32.12 17.59 64.84
C TYR A 190 31.23 17.64 66.09
N ALA A 191 30.02 17.09 66.03
CA ALA A 191 29.15 16.99 67.20
C ALA A 191 29.78 16.11 68.30
N GLN A 192 30.41 14.98 67.93
CA GLN A 192 31.13 14.11 68.87
C GLN A 192 32.34 14.81 69.50
N THR A 193 33.22 15.38 68.68
CA THR A 193 34.41 16.10 69.19
C THR A 193 34.02 17.30 70.07
N TRP A 194 32.93 17.99 69.74
CA TRP A 194 32.40 19.06 70.58
C TRP A 194 31.87 18.54 71.92
N ALA A 195 31.16 17.40 71.93
CA ALA A 195 30.69 16.76 73.15
C ALA A 195 31.86 16.30 74.04
N GLU A 196 32.90 15.70 73.45
CA GLU A 196 34.13 15.32 74.15
C GLU A 196 34.85 16.52 74.74
N ARG A 197 34.98 17.61 73.97
CA ARG A 197 35.61 18.85 74.46
C ARG A 197 34.82 19.47 75.60
N ARG A 198 33.48 19.44 75.52
CA ARG A 198 32.60 19.88 76.62
C ARG A 198 32.81 19.02 77.87
N ALA A 199 32.95 17.70 77.71
CA ALA A 199 33.26 16.80 78.82
C ALA A 199 34.68 17.01 79.40
N GLN A 200 35.68 17.30 78.55
CA GLN A 200 37.03 17.67 78.99
C GLN A 200 37.02 18.99 79.77
N PHE A 201 36.35 20.03 79.27
CA PHE A 201 36.18 21.28 80.01
C PHE A 201 35.43 21.08 81.33
N GLY A 202 34.42 20.19 81.36
CA GLY A 202 33.76 19.79 82.61
C GLY A 202 34.75 19.23 83.62
N ARG A 203 35.57 18.25 83.22
CA ARG A 203 36.63 17.68 84.07
C ARG A 203 37.62 18.72 84.59
N ILE A 204 38.10 19.63 83.73
CA ILE A 204 39.02 20.71 84.15
C ILE A 204 38.37 21.65 85.18
N ILE A 205 37.08 21.96 85.01
CA ILE A 205 36.34 22.79 85.97
C ILE A 205 36.21 22.05 87.31
N ASP A 206 35.89 20.76 87.29
CA ASP A 206 35.76 19.92 88.49
C ASP A 206 37.09 19.82 89.23
N GLU A 207 38.19 19.52 88.53
CA GLU A 207 39.55 19.52 89.08
C GLU A 207 39.95 20.92 89.60
N GLY A 208 39.57 21.99 88.90
CA GLY A 208 39.77 23.37 89.35
C GLY A 208 39.02 23.70 90.64
N MET A 209 37.82 23.17 90.83
CA MET A 209 37.09 23.29 92.10
C MET A 209 37.74 22.45 93.20
N GLU A 210 38.23 21.26 92.88
CA GLU A 210 38.94 20.40 93.83
C GLU A 210 40.27 21.03 94.27
N MET A 211 41.07 21.58 93.36
CA MET A 211 42.27 22.35 93.71
C MET A 211 41.94 23.54 94.60
N ARG A 212 40.84 24.28 94.34
CA ARG A 212 40.40 25.35 95.26
C ARG A 212 40.02 24.82 96.63
N ARG A 213 39.43 23.62 96.71
CA ARG A 213 39.13 22.95 97.98
C ARG A 213 40.41 22.53 98.70
N GLN A 214 41.39 21.97 97.98
CA GLN A 214 42.70 21.60 98.52
C GLN A 214 43.47 22.84 98.98
N ILE A 215 43.54 23.91 98.20
CA ILE A 215 44.15 25.18 98.61
C ILE A 215 43.46 25.75 99.85
N ARG A 216 42.13 25.64 99.95
CA ARG A 216 41.42 26.06 101.17
C ARG A 216 41.76 25.18 102.37
N ALA A 217 41.78 23.86 102.19
CA ALA A 217 42.11 22.91 103.23
C ALA A 217 43.59 23.05 103.66
N GLU A 218 44.51 23.27 102.73
CA GLU A 218 45.92 23.55 102.98
C GLU A 218 46.11 24.92 103.62
N LYS A 219 45.35 25.94 103.22
CA LYS A 219 45.32 27.25 103.89
C LYS A 219 44.80 27.13 105.33
N GLU A 220 43.73 26.37 105.55
CA GLU A 220 43.19 26.08 106.88
C GLU A 220 44.17 25.23 107.72
N GLU A 221 44.90 24.31 107.09
CA GLU A 221 45.92 23.50 107.73
C GLU A 221 47.19 24.31 108.07
N VAL A 222 47.58 25.26 107.21
CA VAL A 222 48.63 26.26 107.51
C VAL A 222 48.18 27.17 108.64
N GLU A 223 46.94 27.65 108.64
CA GLU A 223 46.38 28.47 109.72
C GLU A 223 46.28 27.68 111.04
N ARG A 224 46.03 26.36 110.98
CA ARG A 224 46.03 25.45 112.14
C ARG A 224 47.45 25.06 112.59
N ARG A 225 48.44 25.08 111.70
CA ARG A 225 49.86 24.81 112.00
C ARG A 225 50.61 26.05 112.46
N GLU A 226 50.15 27.24 112.07
CA GLU A 226 50.60 28.54 112.55
C GLU A 226 49.87 28.97 113.84
N GLY A 227 48.70 28.38 114.14
CA GLY A 227 47.94 28.60 115.39
C GLY A 227 48.56 28.07 116.69
N MET A 228 49.83 27.61 116.70
CA MET A 228 50.55 27.18 117.90
C MET A 228 52.00 27.68 118.00
N GLU A 229 52.28 28.85 117.45
CA GLU A 229 53.35 29.73 117.93
C GLU A 229 52.81 31.16 117.92
N GLY A 230 52.64 31.74 119.11
CA GLY A 230 52.22 33.12 119.27
C GLY A 230 53.43 34.06 119.44
N VAL A 231 53.13 35.36 119.26
CA VAL A 231 53.92 36.55 119.67
C VAL A 231 55.01 36.92 118.65
N ASP A 232 55.17 38.15 118.13
CA ASP A 232 54.81 39.49 118.59
C ASP A 232 54.91 40.55 117.47
N GLU A 233 54.29 41.70 117.75
CA GLU A 233 54.48 43.09 117.28
C GLU A 233 55.59 43.40 116.24
N GLY A 234 55.27 44.10 115.14
CA GLY A 234 55.19 45.58 115.08
C GLY A 234 56.42 46.06 114.29
N ASP A 235 56.52 47.22 113.64
CA ASP A 235 55.68 48.37 113.34
C ASP A 235 56.49 49.19 112.31
N GLU A 236 55.78 49.91 111.43
CA GLU A 236 56.17 51.08 110.60
C GLU A 236 57.50 51.16 109.80
N GLY A 237 57.38 51.58 108.52
CA GLY A 237 58.53 52.08 107.75
C GLY A 237 58.32 52.30 106.25
N ASP A 238 57.62 53.38 105.92
CA ASP A 238 57.35 54.00 104.61
C ASP A 238 58.52 54.06 103.59
N GLY A 239 58.22 54.06 102.28
CA GLY A 239 59.26 54.10 101.24
C GLY A 239 58.86 54.00 99.76
N ALA A 240 57.87 54.78 99.31
CA ALA A 240 57.79 55.44 98.01
C ALA A 240 57.86 54.65 96.66
N SER A 241 56.77 54.82 95.90
CA SER A 241 56.73 55.27 94.49
C SER A 241 57.20 54.31 93.38
N GLN A 242 56.30 53.98 92.44
CA GLN A 242 56.27 54.62 91.10
C GLN A 242 55.68 53.72 89.99
N ARG A 243 54.53 54.17 89.43
CA ARG A 243 53.97 53.92 88.06
C ARG A 243 53.57 52.47 87.71
N GLY A 244 52.34 52.12 87.33
CA GLY A 244 51.34 52.87 86.58
C GLY A 244 51.58 52.78 85.07
N ARG A 245 51.01 51.76 84.38
CA ARG A 245 50.47 51.89 83.01
C ARG A 245 49.73 50.64 82.47
N SER A 246 48.42 50.86 82.31
CA SER A 246 47.53 50.50 81.20
C SER A 246 47.41 49.05 80.72
N SER A 247 46.28 48.47 81.11
CA SER A 247 45.43 47.56 80.34
C SER A 247 45.22 48.02 78.89
N ARG A 248 45.14 47.05 77.97
CA ARG A 248 44.29 47.17 76.77
C ARG A 248 43.74 45.80 76.38
N ALA A 249 42.47 45.64 76.69
CA ALA A 249 41.59 44.64 76.10
C ALA A 249 41.38 44.96 74.61
N SER A 250 41.20 43.91 73.80
CA SER A 250 40.23 43.86 72.70
C SER A 250 40.08 42.40 72.23
N THR A 251 38.85 41.89 72.38
CA THR A 251 38.35 40.60 71.90
C THR A 251 37.82 40.74 70.44
N PRO A 252 37.23 39.72 69.78
CA PRO A 252 37.57 39.28 68.43
C PRO A 252 36.54 39.71 67.36
N GLY A 253 36.89 39.61 66.07
CA GLY A 253 35.98 39.86 64.96
C GLY A 253 36.21 38.86 63.83
N GLY A 254 35.15 38.11 63.48
CA GLY A 254 35.15 37.14 62.39
C GLY A 254 35.06 37.77 61.01
N GLY A 255 35.34 36.95 60.00
CA GLY A 255 35.17 37.27 58.58
C GLY A 255 35.48 36.06 57.71
N THR A 256 34.44 35.50 57.11
CA THR A 256 34.43 34.47 56.06
C THR A 256 35.35 34.80 54.87
N PRO A 257 36.06 33.83 54.27
CA PRO A 257 36.73 34.03 52.99
C PRO A 257 35.77 33.84 51.81
N SER A 258 35.61 34.89 51.01
CA SER A 258 34.94 34.88 49.71
C SER A 258 35.90 34.40 48.62
N GLN A 259 35.34 33.66 47.68
CA GLN A 259 35.95 33.14 46.45
C GLN A 259 36.61 34.22 45.58
N SER A 260 37.73 33.85 44.95
CA SER A 260 38.05 34.26 43.57
C SER A 260 39.05 33.29 42.94
N ASN A 261 38.60 32.60 41.89
CA ASN A 261 39.47 31.98 40.89
C ASN A 261 40.22 33.07 40.12
N PRO A 262 41.44 32.75 39.64
CA PRO A 262 41.71 33.00 38.23
C PRO A 262 42.10 31.70 37.50
N ALA A 263 41.55 31.59 36.30
CA ALA A 263 41.96 30.63 35.29
C ALA A 263 43.44 30.82 34.93
N GLN A 264 44.14 29.71 34.75
CA GLN A 264 45.36 29.70 33.94
C GLN A 264 45.42 28.43 33.11
N GLU A 265 45.57 28.68 31.82
CA GLU A 265 45.72 27.77 30.70
C GLU A 265 46.95 26.87 30.89
N MET A 266 46.83 25.59 30.53
CA MET A 266 47.97 24.82 30.03
C MET A 266 47.55 24.05 28.78
N ASP A 267 48.15 24.51 27.70
CA ASP A 267 48.33 23.90 26.40
C ASP A 267 49.15 22.60 26.52
N VAL A 268 48.68 21.52 25.90
CA VAL A 268 49.51 20.38 25.48
C VAL A 268 48.91 19.78 24.22
N ASP A 269 49.58 20.15 23.13
CA ASP A 269 49.60 19.55 21.81
C ASP A 269 50.08 18.08 21.83
N LEU A 270 49.57 17.31 20.86
CA LEU A 270 50.10 16.10 20.19
C LEU A 270 49.11 14.93 20.13
N GLY A 271 48.82 14.47 18.89
CA GLY A 271 48.37 13.09 18.72
C GLY A 271 47.57 12.73 17.48
N ARG A 272 47.90 13.28 16.30
CA ARG A 272 47.47 12.75 15.00
C ARG A 272 47.90 11.29 14.85
N LEU A 273 46.94 10.37 14.74
CA LEU A 273 47.15 9.04 14.17
C LEU A 273 46.08 8.74 13.11
N VAL A 274 46.59 8.50 11.91
CA VAL A 274 45.92 7.96 10.73
C VAL A 274 46.10 6.44 10.79
N ALA A 275 45.04 5.68 10.51
CA ALA A 275 45.08 4.38 9.82
C ALA A 275 43.64 3.90 9.55
N GLU A 276 43.29 3.75 8.27
CA GLU A 276 42.89 2.49 7.61
C GLU A 276 41.60 1.87 8.17
N GLY A 277 40.50 1.75 7.44
CA GLY A 277 40.40 1.28 6.07
C GLY A 277 39.78 -0.11 6.10
N HIS A 278 38.44 -0.23 6.08
CA HIS A 278 37.77 -1.49 5.72
C HIS A 278 36.46 -1.22 4.99
N TYR A 279 36.53 -1.37 3.68
CA TYR A 279 35.40 -1.73 2.83
C TYR A 279 34.95 -3.15 3.19
N THR A 280 33.66 -3.35 3.46
CA THR A 280 33.02 -4.66 3.25
C THR A 280 31.82 -4.49 2.34
N LYS A 281 32.07 -4.89 1.09
CA LYS A 281 31.10 -5.29 0.07
C LYS A 281 30.31 -6.50 0.57
N ARG A 282 29.02 -6.56 0.17
CA ARG A 282 28.24 -7.79 -0.18
C ARG A 282 27.93 -8.69 1.05
N GLU A 283 26.69 -9.09 1.26
CA GLU A 283 26.11 -10.23 0.57
C GLU A 283 24.57 -10.20 0.56
N LYS A 284 24.03 -10.50 -0.62
CA LYS A 284 22.68 -11.04 -0.83
C LYS A 284 22.71 -12.53 -0.48
N SER A 285 21.53 -13.08 -0.15
CA SER A 285 21.07 -14.49 -0.30
C SER A 285 20.71 -15.16 1.05
N PRO A 286 19.98 -16.30 1.06
CA PRO A 286 18.76 -16.66 0.32
C PRO A 286 17.69 -17.37 1.20
N LEU A 287 16.50 -17.56 0.62
CA LEU A 287 15.56 -18.70 0.79
C LEU A 287 15.48 -19.47 2.13
N ARG A 288 14.26 -19.54 2.69
CA ARG A 288 13.80 -20.76 3.39
C ARG A 288 12.41 -21.15 2.92
N SER A 289 12.42 -22.14 2.03
CA SER A 289 11.34 -23.06 1.74
C SER A 289 10.92 -23.82 2.99
N VAL A 290 9.61 -24.01 3.17
CA VAL A 290 9.06 -25.06 4.02
C VAL A 290 8.14 -25.89 3.13
N GLN A 291 8.66 -27.04 2.69
CA GLN A 291 7.91 -28.22 2.30
C GLN A 291 8.43 -29.39 3.14
N ILE A 292 7.53 -30.04 3.86
CA ILE A 292 7.55 -31.45 4.31
C ILE A 292 6.05 -31.84 4.20
N VAL A 293 5.59 -32.60 3.19
CA VAL A 293 5.68 -34.08 2.99
C VAL A 293 4.92 -34.78 4.14
N ASP A 294 3.97 -35.70 4.04
CA ASP A 294 3.47 -36.73 3.11
C ASP A 294 2.11 -37.17 3.74
N GLU A 295 1.05 -37.67 3.11
CA GLU A 295 0.89 -39.05 2.62
C GLU A 295 -0.53 -39.18 2.05
N GLY A 296 -0.69 -39.89 0.92
CA GLY A 296 -1.81 -40.83 0.76
C GLY A 296 -2.92 -40.53 -0.27
N LYS A 297 -2.71 -41.09 -1.46
CA LYS A 297 -3.66 -41.87 -2.29
C LYS A 297 -4.42 -41.24 -3.48
N GLU A 298 -4.02 -41.79 -4.64
CA GLU A 298 -4.84 -42.32 -5.74
C GLU A 298 -5.26 -41.36 -6.89
N GLU A 299 -4.37 -41.34 -7.90
CA GLU A 299 -4.66 -41.39 -9.35
C GLU A 299 -5.80 -42.38 -9.72
N PRO A 300 -6.56 -42.20 -10.83
CA PRO A 300 -5.93 -42.21 -12.16
C PRO A 300 -6.50 -41.30 -13.28
N ALA A 301 -5.56 -40.94 -14.16
CA ALA A 301 -5.59 -41.03 -15.63
C ALA A 301 -6.52 -40.15 -16.50
N GLY A 302 -5.89 -39.47 -17.48
CA GLY A 302 -6.49 -39.07 -18.75
C GLY A 302 -5.89 -37.79 -19.35
N ARG A 303 -4.71 -37.81 -19.99
CA ARG A 303 -4.44 -38.01 -21.44
C ARG A 303 -4.43 -36.71 -22.27
N ASN A 304 -3.44 -36.65 -23.17
CA ASN A 304 -3.23 -35.77 -24.36
C ASN A 304 -2.24 -34.63 -24.09
N GLU A 305 -0.95 -34.75 -24.44
CA GLU A 305 -0.35 -34.67 -25.81
C GLU A 305 -0.56 -33.30 -26.46
N ASP A 306 0.40 -32.39 -26.20
CA ASP A 306 0.63 -31.17 -26.97
C ASP A 306 1.37 -31.53 -28.26
N THR A 307 0.75 -31.23 -29.39
CA THR A 307 1.36 -31.23 -30.73
C THR A 307 1.92 -29.84 -31.03
N ASP A 308 3.24 -29.75 -31.09
CA ASP A 308 3.98 -28.66 -31.75
C ASP A 308 3.69 -28.70 -33.26
N MET A 309 3.24 -27.57 -33.83
CA MET A 309 3.13 -27.36 -35.27
C MET A 309 4.09 -26.25 -35.68
N ALA A 310 5.19 -26.64 -36.31
CA ALA A 310 5.99 -25.78 -37.16
C ALA A 310 5.88 -26.29 -38.61
N GLU A 311 5.94 -25.35 -39.56
CA GLU A 311 6.57 -25.45 -40.90
C GLU A 311 5.71 -24.97 -42.10
N ASP A 312 6.33 -24.03 -42.82
CA ASP A 312 6.30 -23.61 -44.23
C ASP A 312 5.06 -23.09 -44.97
N GLY A 313 5.33 -21.99 -45.70
CA GLY A 313 5.07 -21.95 -47.15
C GLY A 313 4.31 -20.75 -47.67
N GLU A 314 4.92 -19.55 -47.72
CA GLU A 314 4.41 -18.45 -48.55
C GLU A 314 4.94 -18.58 -49.98
N VAL A 315 4.00 -18.66 -50.93
CA VAL A 315 4.21 -18.75 -52.37
C VAL A 315 4.01 -17.35 -52.97
N GLU A 316 5.04 -16.83 -53.64
CA GLU A 316 5.00 -15.67 -54.54
C GLU A 316 4.10 -15.93 -55.77
N PRO A 317 3.31 -14.95 -56.23
CA PRO A 317 2.78 -14.96 -57.59
C PRO A 317 3.42 -13.89 -58.49
N ASP A 318 4.22 -14.34 -59.45
CA ASP A 318 4.58 -13.59 -60.66
C ASP A 318 3.49 -13.73 -61.75
N GLY A 319 3.23 -12.65 -62.51
CA GLY A 319 2.86 -12.77 -63.93
C GLY A 319 1.67 -11.97 -64.50
N ASP A 320 1.91 -10.69 -64.78
CA ASP A 320 1.62 -9.92 -66.01
C ASP A 320 0.21 -9.80 -66.66
N GLY A 321 -0.24 -8.54 -66.78
CA GLY A 321 -0.46 -7.88 -68.10
C GLY A 321 -1.89 -7.49 -68.49
N ASP A 322 -2.23 -6.19 -68.45
CA ASP A 322 -2.48 -5.35 -69.65
C ASP A 322 -2.77 -3.86 -69.30
N ALA A 323 -2.48 -2.95 -70.24
CA ALA A 323 -2.20 -1.54 -70.03
C ALA A 323 -3.34 -0.52 -70.31
N ALA A 324 -3.42 0.49 -69.41
CA ALA A 324 -3.52 1.96 -69.65
C ALA A 324 -4.89 2.65 -69.91
N PRO A 325 -4.97 4.02 -69.89
CA PRO A 325 -4.68 4.96 -68.78
C PRO A 325 -5.79 6.03 -68.57
N GLY A 326 -5.80 6.74 -67.44
CA GLY A 326 -6.59 7.98 -67.21
C GLY A 326 -6.49 8.42 -65.74
N ASP A 327 -5.72 9.45 -65.42
CA ASP A 327 -6.07 10.88 -65.36
C ASP A 327 -6.65 11.29 -63.98
N GLY A 328 -6.10 12.37 -63.41
CA GLY A 328 -6.68 13.09 -62.26
C GLY A 328 -5.94 12.99 -60.92
N LEU A 329 -5.06 13.96 -60.66
CA LEU A 329 -5.12 14.94 -59.54
C LEU A 329 -5.55 14.38 -58.16
N VAL A 330 -4.87 14.59 -57.02
CA VAL A 330 -4.26 15.82 -56.49
C VAL A 330 -3.39 15.41 -55.28
N ALA A 331 -2.23 16.05 -55.15
CA ALA A 331 -1.44 16.06 -53.92
C ALA A 331 -2.03 17.09 -52.94
N GLU A 332 -2.21 16.74 -51.67
CA GLU A 332 -2.25 17.74 -50.60
C GLU A 332 -1.21 17.38 -49.53
N GLU A 333 -0.32 18.35 -49.35
CA GLU A 333 0.77 18.41 -48.39
C GLU A 333 0.22 18.63 -46.97
N GLU A 334 0.70 17.84 -46.02
CA GLU A 334 0.60 18.16 -44.59
C GLU A 334 1.52 19.35 -44.28
N LYS A 335 0.93 20.46 -43.83
CA LYS A 335 1.66 21.57 -43.20
C LYS A 335 1.49 21.51 -41.69
N GLU A 336 2.61 21.30 -41.02
CA GLU A 336 2.84 21.42 -39.58
C GLU A 336 3.63 22.73 -39.35
N GLU A 337 3.00 23.70 -38.68
CA GLU A 337 3.60 24.95 -38.13
C GLU A 337 2.46 25.61 -37.32
N GLY A 338 2.59 26.17 -36.12
CA GLY A 338 3.68 26.51 -35.21
C GLY A 338 3.04 27.14 -33.95
N GLU A 339 3.86 27.39 -32.92
CA GLU A 339 3.52 27.80 -31.55
C GLU A 339 3.07 29.28 -31.36
N GLU A 340 2.72 29.60 -30.09
CA GLU A 340 2.69 30.92 -29.40
C GLU A 340 1.44 31.81 -29.68
N ASP A 341 0.82 32.54 -28.75
CA ASP A 341 0.91 32.72 -27.29
C ASP A 341 -0.37 33.43 -26.80
N GLU A 342 -0.65 33.27 -25.50
CA GLU A 342 -1.33 34.12 -24.50
C GLU A 342 -2.26 35.29 -24.94
N ASP A 343 -3.50 35.33 -24.41
CA ASP A 343 -3.92 36.39 -23.45
C ASP A 343 -5.40 36.32 -23.00
N GLU A 344 -5.58 36.83 -21.78
CA GLU A 344 -6.75 36.89 -20.91
C GLU A 344 -8.02 37.53 -21.49
N ALA A 345 -9.20 37.03 -21.07
CA ALA A 345 -10.32 37.90 -20.66
C ALA A 345 -11.32 37.17 -19.76
N VAL A 346 -11.28 37.55 -18.49
CA VAL A 346 -12.22 37.19 -17.42
C VAL A 346 -13.57 37.90 -17.62
N ASN A 347 -14.63 37.08 -17.68
CA ASN A 347 -15.94 37.20 -17.03
C ASN A 347 -16.73 38.53 -17.09
N LYS A 348 -17.97 38.46 -17.62
CA LYS A 348 -19.10 39.26 -17.09
C LYS A 348 -20.47 38.67 -17.46
N ASP A 349 -21.09 38.07 -16.44
CA ASP A 349 -22.51 38.12 -16.07
C ASP A 349 -23.52 38.64 -17.10
N HIS A 350 -24.46 37.78 -17.49
CA HIS A 350 -25.84 38.22 -17.71
C HIS A 350 -26.81 37.19 -17.12
N MET A 351 -27.45 37.59 -16.02
CA MET A 351 -28.62 36.91 -15.45
C MET A 351 -29.87 37.40 -16.18
N ASP A 352 -30.58 36.47 -16.80
CA ASP A 352 -31.94 36.71 -17.29
C ASP A 352 -32.94 36.45 -16.14
N ILE A 353 -33.62 37.53 -15.75
CA ILE A 353 -34.88 37.51 -15.01
C ILE A 353 -35.83 38.41 -15.77
N SER A 354 -36.80 37.82 -16.48
CA SER A 354 -38.24 38.15 -16.53
C SER A 354 -38.92 37.47 -17.71
#